data_AF-A0A7S2TQT4-F1
#
_entry.id   AF-A0A7S2TQT4-F1
#
_cell.length_a   1.000
_cell.length_b   1.000
_cell.length_c   1.000
_cell.angle_alpha   90.00
_cell.angle_beta   90.00
_cell.angle_gamma   90.00
#
_symmetry.space_group_name_H-M   'P 1'
#
loop_
_entity.id
_entity.type
_entity.pdbx_description
1 polymer ?
#
loop_
_entity_poly.entity_id
_entity_poly.type
_entity_poly.pdbx_seq_one_letter_code
_entity_poly.pdbx_strand_id
1 'polypeptide(L)'
;IIMISICVEIAAKLKSSWWVILLIIIGTMILLRWLKRRAVGWCLSCCVGVFRDALRQRKYDVIVGYSWGGGIGASLLSQSIWKGATLLLAPAGDQMWKHAGHIPPSLGDAGVADTARVLTVQGARDKIVSLQSVRRMHIGARRSHCRLLVADSDDHFLRSTCTKEALGDWIRLLVNDVAAAERVLISSS
;
A
#
# COMPACT_ATOMS: atom_id res chain seq x y z
N ILE A 1 -62.58 -15.38 -13.75
CA ILE A 1 -62.11 -14.63 -14.94
C ILE A 1 -61.42 -13.31 -14.52
N ILE A 2 -62.09 -12.42 -13.78
CA ILE A 2 -61.51 -11.13 -13.33
C ILE A 2 -60.20 -11.30 -12.53
N MET A 3 -60.15 -12.24 -11.58
CA MET A 3 -58.95 -12.48 -10.76
C MET A 3 -57.76 -12.98 -11.58
N ILE A 4 -58.00 -13.77 -12.63
CA ILE A 4 -56.95 -14.29 -13.54
C ILE A 4 -56.39 -13.15 -14.39
N SER A 5 -57.24 -12.23 -14.88
CA SER A 5 -56.81 -11.04 -15.62
C SER A 5 -55.92 -10.12 -14.79
N ILE A 6 -56.26 -9.87 -13.52
CA ILE A 6 -55.46 -9.03 -12.62
C ILE A 6 -54.08 -9.67 -12.38
N CYS A 7 -54.02 -10.98 -12.14
CA CYS A 7 -52.74 -11.68 -11.94
C CYS A 7 -51.85 -11.66 -13.20
N VAL A 8 -52.42 -11.79 -14.40
CA VAL A 8 -51.68 -11.72 -15.66
C VAL A 8 -51.13 -10.31 -15.93
N GLU A 9 -51.91 -9.27 -15.63
CA GLU A 9 -51.48 -7.89 -15.84
C GLU A 9 -50.39 -7.46 -14.84
N ILE A 10 -50.50 -7.90 -13.58
CA ILE A 10 -49.46 -7.70 -12.56
C ILE A 10 -48.18 -8.45 -12.97
N ALA A 11 -48.28 -9.71 -13.42
CA ALA A 11 -47.13 -10.47 -13.90
C ALA A 11 -46.47 -9.85 -15.13
N ALA A 12 -47.26 -9.29 -16.05
CA ALA A 12 -46.76 -8.58 -17.23
C ALA A 12 -46.03 -7.28 -16.85
N LYS A 13 -46.54 -6.50 -15.89
CA LYS A 13 -45.88 -5.29 -15.39
C LYS A 13 -44.61 -5.60 -14.60
N LEU A 14 -44.60 -6.64 -13.75
CA LEU A 14 -43.38 -7.12 -13.08
C LEU A 14 -42.33 -7.61 -14.08
N LYS A 15 -42.74 -8.33 -15.13
CA LYS A 15 -41.86 -8.77 -16.23
C LYS A 15 -41.40 -7.61 -17.12
N SER A 16 -42.12 -6.49 -17.13
CA SER A 16 -41.75 -5.28 -17.86
C SER A 16 -40.85 -4.33 -17.06
N SER A 17 -40.61 -4.57 -15.76
CA SER A 17 -39.87 -3.63 -14.90
C SER A 17 -38.62 -4.22 -14.23
N TRP A 18 -38.31 -5.50 -14.40
CA TRP A 18 -37.09 -6.10 -13.81
C TRP A 18 -35.80 -5.41 -14.29
N TRP A 19 -35.77 -4.93 -15.54
CA TRP A 19 -34.61 -4.22 -16.09
C TRP A 19 -34.42 -2.85 -15.42
N VAL A 20 -35.49 -2.18 -14.97
CA VAL A 20 -35.39 -0.91 -14.22
C VAL A 20 -34.75 -1.15 -12.86
N ILE A 21 -35.20 -2.19 -12.14
CA ILE A 21 -34.61 -2.59 -10.86
C ILE A 21 -33.13 -2.94 -11.04
N LEU A 22 -32.79 -3.68 -12.10
CA LEU A 22 -31.41 -4.02 -12.43
C LEU A 22 -30.57 -2.76 -12.70
N LEU A 23 -31.07 -1.80 -13.47
CA LEU A 23 -30.38 -0.54 -13.73
C LEU A 23 -30.15 0.28 -12.45
N ILE A 24 -31.13 0.32 -11.54
CA ILE A 24 -30.98 0.97 -10.24
C ILE A 24 -29.86 0.29 -9.44
N ILE A 25 -29.87 -1.05 -9.33
CA ILE A 25 -28.83 -1.80 -8.63
C ILE A 25 -27.44 -1.52 -9.21
N ILE A 26 -27.31 -1.59 -10.54
CA ILE A 26 -26.05 -1.30 -11.24
C ILE A 26 -25.60 0.14 -10.97
N GLY A 27 -26.51 1.11 -11.11
CA GLY A 27 -26.24 2.52 -10.85
C GLY A 27 -25.78 2.77 -9.42
N THR A 28 -26.45 2.17 -8.43
CA THR A 28 -26.06 2.23 -7.02
C THR A 28 -24.70 1.60 -6.78
N MET A 29 -24.40 0.43 -7.37
CA MET A 29 -23.09 -0.22 -7.24
C MET A 29 -21.95 0.64 -7.81
N ILE A 30 -22.17 1.28 -8.97
CA ILE A 30 -21.21 2.20 -9.58
C ILE A 30 -20.99 3.42 -8.68
N LEU A 31 -22.07 4.03 -8.18
CA LEU A 31 -22.00 5.18 -7.30
C LEU A 31 -21.24 4.86 -6.00
N LEU A 32 -21.57 3.76 -5.33
CA LEU A 32 -20.89 3.33 -4.09
C LEU A 32 -19.40 3.05 -4.33
N ARG A 33 -19.06 2.40 -5.46
CA ARG A 33 -17.66 2.16 -5.83
C ARG A 33 -16.91 3.47 -6.06
N TRP A 34 -17.54 4.45 -6.68
CA TRP A 34 -16.97 5.77 -6.91
C TRP A 34 -16.79 6.56 -5.60
N LEU A 35 -17.81 6.58 -4.72
CA LEU A 35 -17.75 7.21 -3.41
C LEU A 35 -16.63 6.61 -2.55
N LYS A 36 -16.51 5.28 -2.53
CA LYS A 36 -15.42 4.60 -1.83
C LYS A 36 -14.05 5.04 -2.35
N ARG A 37 -13.86 5.07 -3.67
CA ARG A 37 -12.60 5.51 -4.28
C ARG A 37 -12.24 6.94 -3.88
N ARG A 38 -13.21 7.85 -3.92
CA ARG A 38 -13.07 9.24 -3.48
C ARG A 38 -12.68 9.33 -2.01
N ALA A 39 -13.36 8.62 -1.12
CA ALA A 39 -13.08 8.63 0.31
C ALA A 39 -11.67 8.10 0.63
N VAL A 40 -11.27 6.97 0.04
CA VAL A 40 -9.93 6.41 0.23
C VAL A 40 -8.86 7.33 -0.35
N GLY A 41 -9.07 7.88 -1.55
CA GLY A 41 -8.14 8.82 -2.18
C GLY A 41 -7.96 10.11 -1.37
N TRP A 42 -9.04 10.63 -0.79
CA TRP A 42 -8.98 11.77 0.12
C TRP A 42 -8.20 11.44 1.39
N CYS A 43 -8.47 10.29 2.03
CA CYS A 43 -7.72 9.84 3.20
C CYS A 43 -6.21 9.70 2.92
N LEU A 44 -5.83 9.09 1.79
CA LEU A 44 -4.43 9.01 1.35
C LEU A 44 -3.79 10.40 1.18
N SER A 45 -4.52 11.31 0.54
CA SER A 45 -4.04 12.67 0.29
C SER A 45 -3.84 13.44 1.60
N CYS A 46 -4.76 13.29 2.56
CA CYS A 46 -4.63 13.85 3.90
C CYS A 46 -3.42 13.28 4.64
N CYS A 47 -3.22 11.96 4.63
CA CYS A 47 -2.05 11.34 5.25
C CYS A 47 -0.74 11.87 4.66
N VAL A 48 -0.63 11.94 3.32
CA VAL A 48 0.54 12.51 2.64
C VAL A 48 0.73 13.99 3.02
N GLY A 49 -0.37 14.75 3.13
CA GLY A 49 -0.36 16.15 3.57
C GLY A 49 0.24 16.32 4.97
N VAL A 50 -0.23 15.52 5.94
CA VAL A 50 0.29 15.53 7.33
C VAL A 50 1.79 15.26 7.36
N PHE A 51 2.27 14.23 6.64
CA PHE A 51 3.70 13.93 6.58
C PHE A 51 4.49 15.04 5.89
N ARG A 52 3.99 15.60 4.79
CA ARG A 52 4.63 16.71 4.09
C ARG A 52 4.82 17.92 5.01
N ASP A 53 3.80 18.26 5.79
CA ASP A 53 3.87 19.39 6.71
C ASP A 53 4.80 19.11 7.89
N ALA A 54 4.79 17.88 8.43
CA ALA A 54 5.74 17.47 9.46
C ALA A 54 7.20 17.55 8.99
N LEU A 55 7.48 17.08 7.77
CA LEU A 55 8.82 17.11 7.14
C LEU A 55 9.34 18.53 6.89
N ARG A 56 8.44 19.52 6.74
CA ARG A 56 8.82 20.94 6.62
C ARG A 56 9.21 21.57 7.96
N GLN A 57 8.60 21.09 9.05
CA GLN A 57 8.77 21.68 10.37
C GLN A 57 10.00 21.13 11.11
N ARG A 58 10.40 19.89 10.80
CA ARG A 58 11.48 19.20 11.51
C ARG A 58 12.33 18.41 10.52
N LYS A 59 13.62 18.29 10.85
CA LYS A 59 14.50 17.36 10.18
C LYS A 59 14.35 15.98 10.83
N TYR A 60 14.14 14.97 9.99
CA TYR A 60 14.14 13.58 10.38
C TYR A 60 15.30 12.90 9.68
N ASP A 61 15.91 11.91 10.31
CA ASP A 61 16.99 11.13 9.69
C ASP A 61 16.42 9.92 8.93
N VAL A 62 15.36 9.31 9.47
CA VAL A 62 14.74 8.10 8.94
C VAL A 62 13.22 8.19 9.05
N ILE A 63 12.52 7.74 8.01
CA ILE A 63 11.08 7.43 8.08
C ILE A 63 10.90 5.93 8.31
N VAL A 64 10.09 5.56 9.31
CA VAL A 64 9.66 4.18 9.52
C VAL A 64 8.16 4.09 9.31
N GLY A 65 7.73 3.25 8.38
CA GLY A 65 6.31 3.08 8.04
C GLY A 65 5.90 1.61 8.10
N TYR A 66 4.88 1.30 8.90
CA TYR A 66 4.26 -0.02 8.96
C TYR A 66 2.94 -0.06 8.18
N SER A 67 2.70 -1.12 7.41
CA SER A 67 1.45 -1.38 6.71
C SER A 67 0.97 -0.16 5.91
N TRP A 68 -0.14 0.46 6.31
CA TRP A 68 -0.64 1.71 5.72
C TRP A 68 0.41 2.82 5.69
N GLY A 69 1.10 3.04 6.82
CA GLY A 69 2.18 4.02 6.93
C GLY A 69 3.37 3.70 6.01
N GLY A 70 3.65 2.42 5.76
CA GLY A 70 4.63 1.99 4.77
C GLY A 70 4.21 2.35 3.34
N GLY A 71 2.92 2.20 3.02
CA GLY A 71 2.37 2.68 1.75
C GLY A 71 2.52 4.20 1.58
N ILE A 72 2.24 4.98 2.63
CA ILE A 72 2.45 6.43 2.63
C ILE A 72 3.94 6.76 2.45
N GLY A 73 4.84 6.09 3.17
CA GLY A 73 6.29 6.25 3.02
C GLY A 73 6.78 6.02 1.59
N ALA A 74 6.31 4.95 0.93
CA ALA A 74 6.59 4.69 -0.48
C ALA A 74 6.09 5.81 -1.39
N SER A 75 4.91 6.38 -1.11
CA SER A 75 4.36 7.51 -1.86
C SER A 75 5.12 8.82 -1.63
N LEU A 76 5.70 9.05 -0.45
CA LEU A 76 6.54 10.22 -0.20
C LEU A 76 7.84 10.13 -1.01
N LEU A 77 8.40 8.94 -1.12
CA LEU A 77 9.59 8.64 -1.94
C LEU A 77 9.30 8.80 -3.43
N SER A 78 8.23 8.18 -3.95
CA SER A 78 7.91 8.21 -5.38
C SER A 78 7.55 9.61 -5.88
N GLN A 79 7.04 10.48 -5.01
CA GLN A 79 6.72 11.89 -5.29
C GLN A 79 7.88 12.85 -4.98
N SER A 80 9.07 12.33 -4.62
CA SER A 80 10.24 13.13 -4.20
C SER A 80 9.99 14.09 -3.02
N ILE A 81 8.92 13.88 -2.25
CA ILE A 81 8.60 14.66 -1.04
C ILE A 81 9.60 14.32 0.07
N TRP A 82 9.97 13.04 0.16
CA TRP A 82 11.04 12.54 1.00
C TRP A 82 12.13 11.92 0.14
N LYS A 83 13.40 12.13 0.51
CA LYS A 83 14.58 11.67 -0.24
C LYS A 83 15.63 10.96 0.62
N GLY A 84 15.29 10.71 1.89
CA GLY A 84 16.20 10.16 2.88
C GLY A 84 15.97 8.68 3.15
N ALA A 85 16.61 8.19 4.22
CA ALA A 85 16.49 6.82 4.67
C ALA A 85 15.04 6.45 5.04
N THR A 86 14.61 5.27 4.61
CA THR A 86 13.24 4.80 4.81
C THR A 86 13.20 3.30 5.10
N LEU A 87 12.56 2.94 6.20
CA LEU A 87 12.23 1.56 6.55
C LEU A 87 10.73 1.32 6.33
N LEU A 88 10.40 0.40 5.43
CA LEU A 88 9.05 0.01 5.08
C LEU A 88 8.75 -1.39 5.62
N LEU A 89 7.85 -1.50 6.58
CA LEU A 89 7.47 -2.77 7.20
C LEU A 89 6.10 -3.18 6.68
N ALA A 90 6.02 -4.32 6.00
CA ALA A 90 4.81 -4.87 5.38
C ALA A 90 3.96 -3.84 4.58
N PRO A 91 4.54 -3.04 3.66
CA PRO A 91 3.89 -1.84 3.12
C PRO A 91 2.66 -2.13 2.24
N ALA A 92 1.52 -1.52 2.58
CA ALA A 92 0.23 -1.76 1.93
C ALA A 92 -0.05 -0.87 0.69
N GLY A 93 0.98 -0.29 0.08
CA GLY A 93 0.87 0.72 -0.99
C GLY A 93 0.07 0.26 -2.23
N ASP A 94 0.30 -0.95 -2.72
CA ASP A 94 -0.39 -1.46 -3.91
C ASP A 94 -1.92 -1.54 -3.71
N GLN A 95 -2.36 -2.11 -2.59
CA GLN A 95 -3.78 -2.31 -2.32
C GLN A 95 -4.48 -0.97 -2.07
N MET A 96 -3.93 -0.13 -1.20
CA MET A 96 -4.57 1.12 -0.80
C MET A 96 -4.80 2.07 -1.99
N TRP A 97 -3.80 2.23 -2.87
CA TRP A 97 -3.93 3.10 -4.04
C TRP A 97 -4.91 2.53 -5.07
N LYS A 98 -4.93 1.20 -5.28
CA LYS A 98 -5.95 0.56 -6.11
C LYS A 98 -7.36 0.77 -5.56
N HIS A 99 -7.53 0.74 -4.23
CA HIS A 99 -8.80 1.05 -3.57
C HIS A 99 -9.23 2.51 -3.77
N ALA A 100 -8.28 3.45 -3.87
CA ALA A 100 -8.53 4.84 -4.27
C ALA A 100 -8.77 5.01 -5.79
N GLY A 101 -8.45 4.00 -6.60
CA GLY A 101 -8.48 4.10 -8.06
C GLY A 101 -7.29 4.89 -8.62
N HIS A 102 -6.18 4.96 -7.89
CA HIS A 102 -4.93 5.60 -8.28
C HIS A 102 -3.87 4.56 -8.67
N ILE A 103 -2.83 5.02 -9.36
CA ILE A 103 -1.63 4.21 -9.63
C ILE A 103 -0.86 4.04 -8.31
N PRO A 104 -0.52 2.81 -7.89
CA PRO A 104 0.31 2.59 -6.71
C PRO A 104 1.68 3.27 -6.80
N PRO A 105 2.24 3.71 -5.66
CA PRO A 105 3.61 4.22 -5.65
C PRO A 105 4.59 3.10 -6.04
N SER A 106 5.61 3.46 -6.83
CA SER A 106 6.69 2.58 -7.24
C SER A 106 8.02 3.16 -6.80
N LEU A 107 8.92 2.28 -6.33
CA LEU A 107 10.28 2.63 -5.95
C LEU A 107 11.24 2.63 -7.16
N GLY A 108 10.76 2.18 -8.33
CA GLY A 108 11.46 2.33 -9.61
C GLY A 108 11.14 3.62 -10.34
N ASP A 109 10.23 4.45 -9.80
CA ASP A 109 9.87 5.71 -10.41
C ASP A 109 11.04 6.69 -10.36
N ALA A 110 11.18 7.53 -11.39
CA ALA A 110 12.22 8.56 -11.48
C ALA A 110 12.19 9.57 -10.31
N GLY A 111 11.10 9.59 -9.53
CA GLY A 111 10.96 10.43 -8.34
C GLY A 111 11.74 9.94 -7.13
N VAL A 112 12.18 8.67 -7.08
CA VAL A 112 13.04 8.21 -5.98
C VAL A 112 14.45 8.76 -6.19
N ALA A 113 14.90 9.61 -5.27
CA ALA A 113 16.22 10.23 -5.35
C ALA A 113 17.34 9.18 -5.22
N ASP A 114 18.46 9.42 -5.92
CA ASP A 114 19.66 8.58 -5.84
C ASP A 114 20.28 8.56 -4.43
N THR A 115 19.94 9.52 -3.58
CA THR A 115 20.36 9.54 -2.17
C THR A 115 19.44 8.71 -1.27
N ALA A 116 18.25 8.32 -1.74
CA ALA A 116 17.31 7.60 -0.92
C ALA A 116 17.82 6.17 -0.66
N ARG A 117 17.74 5.75 0.60
CA ARG A 117 18.01 4.38 1.02
C ARG A 117 16.73 3.79 1.56
N VAL A 118 16.29 2.68 0.99
CA VAL A 118 15.00 2.06 1.30
C VAL A 118 15.22 0.60 1.64
N LEU A 119 14.87 0.21 2.86
CA LEU A 119 14.75 -1.18 3.25
C LEU A 119 13.28 -1.50 3.39
N THR A 120 12.81 -2.48 2.63
CA THR A 120 11.47 -3.04 2.78
C THR A 120 11.57 -4.41 3.43
N VAL A 121 10.82 -4.64 4.49
CA VAL A 121 10.71 -5.95 5.17
C VAL A 121 9.29 -6.46 4.97
N GLN A 122 9.16 -7.70 4.50
CA GLN A 122 7.87 -8.31 4.19
C GLN A 122 7.81 -9.76 4.69
N GLY A 123 6.75 -10.13 5.41
CA GLY A 123 6.50 -11.52 5.79
C GLY A 123 6.10 -12.35 4.58
N ALA A 124 6.72 -13.51 4.39
CA ALA A 124 6.42 -14.41 3.28
C ALA A 124 5.01 -15.01 3.36
N ARG A 125 4.45 -15.09 4.57
CA ARG A 125 3.12 -15.65 4.87
C ARG A 125 2.07 -14.57 5.10
N ASP A 126 2.37 -13.33 4.74
CA ASP A 126 1.43 -12.23 4.85
C ASP A 126 0.20 -12.44 3.96
N LYS A 127 -0.95 -12.60 4.61
CA LYS A 127 -2.25 -12.77 3.96
C LYS A 127 -3.02 -11.46 3.78
N ILE A 128 -2.54 -10.37 4.38
CA ILE A 128 -3.12 -9.03 4.30
C ILE A 128 -2.51 -8.31 3.10
N VAL A 129 -1.19 -8.17 3.08
CA VAL A 129 -0.43 -7.59 1.97
C VAL A 129 0.37 -8.68 1.26
N SER A 130 -0.04 -9.03 0.05
CA SER A 130 0.65 -10.09 -0.69
C SER A 130 2.12 -9.70 -0.97
N LEU A 131 3.03 -10.66 -0.84
CA LEU A 131 4.44 -10.48 -1.23
C LEU A 131 4.57 -10.01 -2.69
N GLN A 132 3.68 -10.46 -3.58
CA GLN A 132 3.67 -10.03 -4.98
C GLN A 132 3.36 -8.53 -5.13
N SER A 133 2.46 -7.98 -4.30
CA SER A 133 2.18 -6.53 -4.25
C SER A 133 3.43 -5.74 -3.89
N VAL A 134 4.19 -6.19 -2.89
CA VAL A 134 5.45 -5.53 -2.50
C VAL A 134 6.52 -5.68 -3.57
N ARG A 135 6.64 -6.86 -4.20
CA ARG A 135 7.55 -7.06 -5.34
C ARG A 135 7.24 -6.11 -6.49
N ARG A 136 5.96 -5.86 -6.81
CA ARG A 136 5.57 -4.88 -7.84
C ARG A 136 6.03 -3.47 -7.51
N MET A 137 5.94 -3.06 -6.25
CA MET A 137 6.45 -1.76 -5.78
C MET A 137 7.96 -1.60 -6.01
N HIS A 138 8.72 -2.70 -6.06
CA HIS A 138 10.16 -2.72 -6.31
C HIS A 138 10.55 -2.88 -7.80
N ILE A 139 9.58 -3.01 -8.73
CA ILE A 139 9.90 -3.11 -10.16
C ILE A 139 10.62 -1.83 -10.61
N GLY A 140 11.77 -1.98 -11.26
CA GLY A 140 12.61 -0.86 -11.72
C GLY A 140 13.43 -0.18 -10.62
N ALA A 141 13.25 -0.56 -9.35
CA ALA A 141 14.02 0.03 -8.25
C ALA A 141 15.50 -0.39 -8.33
N ARG A 142 16.40 0.57 -8.11
CA ARG A 142 17.84 0.30 -8.09
C ARG A 142 18.20 -0.48 -6.82
N ARG A 143 18.72 -1.70 -6.97
CA ARG A 143 19.05 -2.58 -5.83
C ARG A 143 20.07 -2.01 -4.85
N SER A 144 20.96 -1.14 -5.32
CA SER A 144 21.92 -0.41 -4.45
C SER A 144 21.22 0.57 -3.49
N HIS A 145 20.00 1.00 -3.79
CA HIS A 145 19.24 1.99 -3.03
C HIS A 145 18.02 1.39 -2.35
N CYS A 146 17.36 0.43 -3.01
CA CYS A 146 16.13 -0.19 -2.53
C CYS A 146 16.34 -1.70 -2.35
N ARG A 147 16.17 -2.18 -1.13
CA ARG A 147 16.31 -3.59 -0.76
C ARG A 147 14.99 -4.14 -0.26
N LEU A 148 14.68 -5.38 -0.64
CA LEU A 148 13.54 -6.14 -0.14
C LEU A 148 14.07 -7.35 0.64
N LEU A 149 13.82 -7.34 1.96
CA LEU A 149 14.04 -8.47 2.85
C LEU A 149 12.70 -9.22 3.01
N VAL A 150 12.72 -10.50 2.70
CA VAL A 150 11.56 -11.39 2.88
C VAL A 150 11.80 -12.25 4.10
N ALA A 151 10.90 -12.18 5.07
CA ALA A 151 10.95 -12.97 6.29
C ALA A 151 10.12 -14.25 6.12
N ASP A 152 10.79 -15.38 5.92
CA ASP A 152 10.16 -16.64 5.46
C ASP A 152 9.13 -17.22 6.45
N SER A 153 9.34 -17.02 7.75
CA SER A 153 8.46 -17.51 8.81
C SER A 153 7.33 -16.55 9.19
N ASP A 154 7.39 -15.28 8.75
CA ASP A 154 6.55 -14.21 9.28
C ASP A 154 5.29 -13.94 8.47
N ASP A 155 4.31 -13.37 9.18
CA ASP A 155 3.05 -12.85 8.65
C ASP A 155 3.10 -11.31 8.50
N HIS A 156 1.92 -10.68 8.38
CA HIS A 156 1.79 -9.23 8.24
C HIS A 156 2.42 -8.45 9.40
N PHE A 157 2.40 -9.01 10.61
CA PHE A 157 2.82 -8.32 11.82
C PHE A 157 4.33 -8.41 12.07
N LEU A 158 5.05 -9.24 11.29
CA LEU A 158 6.51 -9.41 11.38
C LEU A 158 6.99 -9.74 12.80
N ARG A 159 6.21 -10.49 13.59
CA ARG A 159 6.47 -10.67 15.03
C ARG A 159 7.78 -11.38 15.32
N SER A 160 8.19 -12.31 14.47
CA SER A 160 9.43 -13.06 14.70
C SER A 160 10.67 -12.28 14.25
N THR A 161 10.55 -11.47 13.19
CA THR A 161 11.69 -10.78 12.59
C THR A 161 11.85 -9.35 13.09
N CYS A 162 10.76 -8.63 13.38
CA CYS A 162 10.80 -7.25 13.84
C CYS A 162 11.02 -7.15 15.35
N THR A 163 12.13 -7.71 15.83
CA THR A 163 12.59 -7.51 17.21
C THR A 163 13.16 -6.10 17.39
N LYS A 164 13.34 -5.67 18.64
CA LYS A 164 13.94 -4.37 18.95
C LYS A 164 15.37 -4.27 18.39
N GLU A 165 16.11 -5.37 18.48
CA GLU A 165 17.48 -5.51 18.01
C GLU A 165 17.53 -5.40 16.48
N ALA A 166 16.70 -6.19 15.79
CA ALA A 166 16.60 -6.17 14.34
C ALA A 166 16.19 -4.79 13.82
N LEU A 167 15.21 -4.14 14.47
CA LEU A 167 14.80 -2.78 14.11
C LEU A 167 15.95 -1.78 14.25
N GLY A 168 16.71 -1.86 15.35
CA GLY A 168 17.89 -1.02 15.56
C GLY A 168 18.95 -1.24 14.49
N ASP A 169 19.20 -2.50 14.11
CA ASP A 169 20.19 -2.84 13.09
C ASP A 169 19.76 -2.40 11.68
N TRP A 170 18.47 -2.49 11.35
CA TRP A 170 17.93 -1.95 10.10
C TRP A 170 18.03 -0.44 10.02
N ILE A 171 17.76 0.27 11.11
CA ILE A 171 17.92 1.73 11.16
C ILE A 171 19.39 2.11 10.99
N ARG A 172 20.31 1.45 11.71
CA ARG A 172 21.75 1.66 11.57
C ARG A 172 22.22 1.38 10.14
N LEU A 173 21.74 0.31 9.53
CA LEU A 173 22.03 -0.03 8.14
C LEU A 173 21.63 1.08 7.18
N LEU A 174 20.47 1.70 7.41
CA LEU A 174 19.97 2.79 6.56
C LEU A 174 20.71 4.11 6.76
N VAL A 175 21.18 4.39 7.98
CA VAL A 175 21.84 5.67 8.33
C VAL A 175 23.34 5.64 8.04
N ASN A 176 24.03 4.51 8.26
CA ASN A 176 25.50 4.48 8.32
C ASN A 176 26.20 4.10 7.02
N ASP A 177 25.48 3.79 5.95
CA ASP A 177 25.94 3.56 4.56
C ASP A 177 27.45 3.26 4.31
N VAL A 178 28.07 2.27 4.97
CA VAL A 178 29.44 1.81 4.64
C VAL A 178 29.65 0.33 5.04
N ALA A 179 29.81 -0.55 4.04
CA ALA A 179 30.52 -1.85 4.08
C ALA A 179 30.19 -2.94 5.14
N ALA A 180 29.36 -2.69 6.15
CA ALA A 180 29.13 -3.63 7.25
C ALA A 180 28.03 -4.67 7.00
N ALA A 181 27.16 -4.44 6.01
CA ALA A 181 25.92 -5.18 5.81
C ALA A 181 26.11 -6.62 5.28
N GLU A 182 27.26 -6.95 4.68
CA GLU A 182 27.54 -8.30 4.19
C GLU A 182 27.84 -9.29 5.33
N ARG A 183 28.18 -8.84 6.54
CA ARG A 183 28.51 -9.75 7.65
C ARG A 183 27.31 -10.24 8.45
N VAL A 184 26.20 -9.50 8.48
CA VAL A 184 25.06 -9.84 9.35
C VAL A 184 24.15 -10.89 8.70
N LEU A 185 23.99 -10.86 7.38
CA LEU A 185 23.08 -11.78 6.66
C LEU A 185 23.64 -13.21 6.48
N ILE A 186 24.94 -13.44 6.71
CA ILE A 186 25.57 -14.77 6.60
C ILE A 186 25.61 -15.49 7.97
N SER A 187 25.45 -14.76 9.08
CA SER A 187 25.58 -15.35 10.44
C SER A 187 24.29 -15.95 11.00
N SER A 188 23.17 -15.82 10.30
CA SER A 188 21.84 -16.27 10.74
C SER A 188 21.21 -17.36 9.86
N SER A 189 22.02 -17.98 8.98
CA SER A 189 21.70 -19.17 8.18
C SER A 189 22.53 -20.35 8.67
#